data_AF-A0A920D513-F1
#
_entry.id   AF-A0A920D513-F1
#
_cell.length_a   1.000
_cell.length_b   1.000
_cell.length_c   1.000
_cell.angle_alpha   90.00
_cell.angle_beta   90.00
_cell.angle_gamma   90.00
#
_symmetry.space_group_name_H-M   'P 1'
#
loop_
_entity.id
_entity.type
_entity.pdbx_description
1 polymer ?
#
loop_
_entity_poly.entity_id
_entity_poly.type
_entity_poly.pdbx_seq_one_letter_code
_entity_poly.pdbx_strand_id
1 'polypeptide(L)'
;MKGFLRYASVAIISGAITAGAMMLWFPESTSPEPDRPVEIARALPEEDEGQEQRILLAFMEKDVTGNGHSNFISLTGVKRHPADLAVSDVQVIVQDLQDNRYIQVPIGTSLEGYNPQMEWVDFDQDGIPDLFITIDSDPNGETQYYSMLTFKDGQAAKLVQPEQLNAGLDYQVDFQEGFKAELTRIPAGETVTIDIEARKSEHIKQGIYDDNGKLLKSMKGEVEGYSALKPIQRPDGTYLLEGRQFVYGYTSSDRLATITSHWAVQSGLFRLTELDVKPYDWDNEQSPQFAINDKFEEWLPNESELVSGVILDTRYADVNGDGNRDHILLVGKKDAMNEAYSSIKLMILSGSTGEWSSTSVGEVDAGYNPSLWIGHFNDDGVKDILVSIGNSRSGKRGGATYSLLTFAGGEMRPLVDQKQLNEGLRLDVKFVNGYKAEITNKDSSRKETLDVYPSKERYVRALVYDPQGKLMQPTEGKVGEFISLVPVDTQGDGIYQLKGTQIVAGAIHTEDLATVESIWSVRNGRMELVKETFTERK
;
A
#
# COMPACT_ATOMS: atom_id res chain seq x y z
N MET A 1 16.63 -52.68 9.72
CA MET A 1 16.07 -53.80 10.51
C MET A 1 15.03 -53.25 11.46
N LYS A 2 13.93 -54.01 11.62
CA LYS A 2 12.73 -53.86 12.48
C LYS A 2 12.98 -53.07 13.78
N GLY A 3 12.11 -52.20 14.30
CA GLY A 3 10.65 -52.14 14.23
C GLY A 3 10.04 -52.41 15.62
N PHE A 4 9.49 -51.34 16.23
CA PHE A 4 8.28 -51.30 17.08
C PHE A 4 8.24 -51.78 18.57
N LEU A 5 7.71 -50.85 19.41
CA LEU A 5 6.61 -50.97 20.41
C LEU A 5 6.86 -51.61 21.81
N ARG A 6 6.68 -50.84 22.90
CA ARG A 6 5.44 -50.81 23.75
C ARG A 6 5.56 -50.02 25.07
N TYR A 7 4.46 -49.32 25.37
CA TYR A 7 4.02 -48.80 26.68
C TYR A 7 3.70 -49.93 27.68
N ALA A 8 3.85 -49.66 28.99
CA ALA A 8 2.88 -49.99 30.05
C ALA A 8 3.31 -49.41 31.41
N SER A 9 2.31 -49.23 32.27
CA SER A 9 2.22 -48.29 33.40
C SER A 9 2.08 -49.03 34.76
N VAL A 10 2.04 -48.25 35.87
CA VAL A 10 1.41 -48.54 37.19
C VAL A 10 2.22 -49.43 38.17
N ALA A 11 2.23 -49.32 39.51
CA ALA A 11 1.94 -48.28 40.53
C ALA A 11 2.16 -48.91 41.95
N ILE A 12 2.80 -48.17 42.88
CA ILE A 12 2.56 -47.98 44.34
C ILE A 12 2.71 -49.14 45.38
N ILE A 13 3.11 -48.72 46.60
CA ILE A 13 2.80 -49.21 47.98
C ILE A 13 3.89 -50.13 48.55
N SER A 14 4.49 -50.04 49.76
CA SER A 14 4.38 -49.31 51.05
C SER A 14 5.70 -49.62 51.81
N GLY A 15 6.32 -48.78 52.65
CA GLY A 15 5.86 -48.35 53.98
C GLY A 15 6.82 -48.82 55.09
N ALA A 16 7.18 -47.89 56.01
CA ALA A 16 7.44 -48.05 57.47
C ALA A 16 8.58 -49.03 57.95
N ILE A 17 9.37 -48.82 59.01
CA ILE A 17 9.37 -47.94 60.20
C ILE A 17 10.77 -48.00 60.91
N THR A 18 11.13 -46.89 61.57
CA THR A 18 12.07 -46.56 62.70
C THR A 18 12.75 -47.70 63.51
N ALA A 19 13.86 -47.54 64.25
CA ALA A 19 14.70 -46.44 64.77
C ALA A 19 15.98 -47.04 65.40
N GLY A 20 17.01 -46.21 65.66
CA GLY A 20 18.05 -46.54 66.66
C GLY A 20 19.40 -45.87 66.40
N ALA A 21 19.61 -44.70 66.98
CA ALA A 21 20.83 -43.89 66.86
C ALA A 21 22.02 -44.44 67.66
N MET A 22 23.23 -44.35 67.08
CA MET A 22 24.46 -44.10 67.83
C MET A 22 25.42 -43.28 66.95
N MET A 23 25.92 -42.21 67.55
CA MET A 23 26.59 -41.06 66.95
C MET A 23 28.10 -41.30 66.91
N LEU A 24 28.73 -41.23 65.73
CA LEU A 24 30.15 -40.89 65.57
C LEU A 24 30.33 -40.16 64.23
N TRP A 25 31.07 -39.07 64.31
CA TRP A 25 31.11 -37.91 63.42
C TRP A 25 32.22 -38.05 62.36
N PHE A 26 31.89 -37.87 61.08
CA PHE A 26 32.82 -37.61 59.98
C PHE A 26 32.14 -36.69 58.95
N PRO A 27 32.88 -35.81 58.26
CA PRO A 27 32.41 -34.48 57.83
C PRO A 27 31.44 -34.53 56.63
N GLU A 28 30.30 -33.86 56.78
CA GLU A 28 29.20 -33.80 55.82
C GLU A 28 29.52 -32.88 54.62
N SER A 29 29.57 -33.46 53.42
CA SER A 29 29.16 -32.78 52.19
C SER A 29 27.74 -33.24 51.86
N THR A 30 26.74 -32.59 52.46
CA THR A 30 25.34 -32.84 52.14
C THR A 30 24.94 -31.99 50.94
N SER A 31 24.61 -32.67 49.84
CA SER A 31 23.79 -32.12 48.77
C SER A 31 22.34 -32.01 49.28
N PRO A 32 21.72 -30.82 49.28
CA PRO A 32 20.29 -30.69 49.42
C PRO A 32 19.59 -30.91 48.06
N GLU A 33 18.41 -31.53 48.14
CA GLU A 33 17.45 -31.78 47.07
C GLU A 33 17.10 -30.54 46.22
N PRO A 34 16.58 -30.74 44.99
CA PRO A 34 16.35 -29.66 44.03
C PRO A 34 15.23 -28.74 44.50
N ASP A 35 15.64 -27.54 44.89
CA ASP A 35 14.77 -26.43 45.19
C ASP A 35 13.94 -26.00 43.97
N ARG A 36 12.77 -25.47 44.31
CA ARG A 36 11.78 -24.81 43.47
C ARG A 36 12.44 -23.84 42.48
N PRO A 37 11.85 -23.59 41.29
CA PRO A 37 12.33 -22.54 40.42
C PRO A 37 12.34 -21.22 41.17
N VAL A 38 13.54 -20.70 41.41
CA VAL A 38 13.77 -19.36 41.92
C VAL A 38 13.25 -18.40 40.86
N GLU A 39 12.17 -17.71 41.19
CA GLU A 39 11.69 -16.56 40.45
C GLU A 39 12.71 -15.43 40.66
N ILE A 40 13.73 -15.36 39.80
CA ILE A 40 14.58 -14.18 39.69
C ILE A 40 13.78 -13.14 38.90
N ALA A 41 12.79 -12.54 39.56
CA ALA A 41 12.33 -11.22 39.20
C ALA A 41 13.50 -10.26 39.48
N ARG A 42 14.42 -10.13 38.52
CA ARG A 42 15.12 -8.85 38.38
C ARG A 42 14.01 -7.87 38.03
N ALA A 43 13.60 -7.06 39.01
CA ALA A 43 12.95 -5.80 38.71
C ALA A 43 13.81 -5.14 37.63
N LEU A 44 13.24 -5.01 36.43
CA LEU A 44 13.70 -3.99 35.50
C LEU A 44 13.71 -2.69 36.31
N PRO A 45 14.80 -1.91 36.29
CA PRO A 45 14.80 -0.64 37.02
C PRO A 45 13.54 0.12 36.62
N GLU A 46 12.80 0.63 37.62
CA GLU A 46 11.69 1.55 37.38
C GLU A 46 12.22 2.65 36.47
N GLU A 47 11.56 2.84 35.33
CA GLU A 47 11.94 3.84 34.33
C GLU A 47 11.90 5.21 35.01
N ASP A 48 13.05 5.88 35.10
CA ASP A 48 13.18 7.20 35.70
C ASP A 48 12.41 8.20 34.81
N GLU A 49 11.18 8.57 35.20
CA GLU A 49 10.21 9.40 34.45
C GLU A 49 10.69 10.84 34.12
N GLY A 50 11.99 11.14 34.22
CA GLY A 50 12.55 12.47 34.01
C GLY A 50 13.92 12.55 33.32
N GLN A 51 14.46 11.46 32.78
CA GLN A 51 15.73 11.49 32.02
C GLN A 51 15.52 11.28 30.53
N GLU A 52 16.15 12.14 29.72
CA GLU A 52 16.26 11.94 28.27
C GLU A 52 16.84 10.56 27.98
N GLN A 53 16.11 9.75 27.21
CA GLN A 53 16.50 8.39 26.90
C GLN A 53 16.75 8.24 25.41
N ARG A 54 17.98 7.84 25.05
CA ARG A 54 18.27 7.39 23.69
C ARG A 54 17.69 5.99 23.48
N ILE A 55 16.84 5.86 22.48
CA ILE A 55 16.17 4.62 22.11
C ILE A 55 16.64 4.14 20.73
N LEU A 56 16.58 2.83 20.53
CA LEU A 56 16.75 2.19 19.24
C LEU A 56 15.43 2.25 18.47
N LEU A 57 15.44 2.88 17.30
CA LEU A 57 14.27 3.06 16.44
C LEU A 57 14.18 1.97 15.40
N ALA A 58 15.33 1.60 14.81
CA ALA A 58 15.45 0.54 13.84
C ALA A 58 16.86 -0.07 13.86
N PHE A 59 16.97 -1.34 13.52
CA PHE A 59 18.23 -2.08 13.48
C PHE A 59 18.27 -3.03 12.30
N MET A 60 19.43 -3.17 11.67
CA MET A 60 19.66 -4.18 10.64
C MET A 60 21.14 -4.54 10.49
N GLU A 61 21.39 -5.66 9.82
CA GLU A 61 22.71 -6.12 9.42
C GLU A 61 22.78 -6.16 7.88
N LYS A 62 23.72 -5.41 7.29
CA LYS A 62 23.93 -5.33 5.83
C LYS A 62 25.34 -4.80 5.52
N ASP A 63 25.96 -5.25 4.43
CA ASP A 63 27.14 -4.56 3.89
C ASP A 63 26.69 -3.25 3.23
N VAL A 64 27.07 -2.13 3.85
CA VAL A 64 26.75 -0.77 3.38
C VAL A 64 28.00 0.02 3.01
N THR A 65 29.16 -0.62 3.08
CA THR A 65 30.46 0.01 2.79
C THR A 65 31.06 -0.49 1.48
N GLY A 66 30.60 -1.65 0.99
CA GLY A 66 31.10 -2.30 -0.23
C GLY A 66 32.36 -3.13 0.01
N ASN A 67 32.72 -3.41 1.26
CA ASN A 67 33.92 -4.17 1.60
C ASN A 67 33.70 -5.70 1.63
N GLY A 68 32.48 -6.18 1.36
CA GLY A 68 32.12 -7.59 1.39
C GLY A 68 31.78 -8.14 2.77
N HIS A 69 31.75 -7.29 3.80
CA HIS A 69 31.44 -7.64 5.18
C HIS A 69 30.22 -6.88 5.69
N SER A 70 29.37 -7.57 6.45
CA SER A 70 28.20 -6.95 7.07
C SER A 70 28.60 -5.87 8.09
N ASN A 71 27.78 -4.84 8.19
CA ASN A 71 27.80 -3.84 9.24
C ASN A 71 26.55 -3.97 10.11
N PHE A 72 26.64 -3.59 11.40
CA PHE A 72 25.45 -3.32 12.21
C PHE A 72 25.04 -1.87 12.05
N ILE A 73 23.80 -1.66 11.62
CA ILE A 73 23.21 -0.35 11.41
C ILE A 73 22.13 -0.13 12.47
N SER A 74 22.23 0.98 13.21
CA SER A 74 21.22 1.40 14.18
C SER A 74 20.73 2.81 13.86
N LEU A 75 19.42 2.98 13.73
CA LEU A 75 18.76 4.28 13.78
C LEU A 75 18.36 4.52 15.23
N THR A 76 18.81 5.63 15.81
CA THR A 76 18.55 5.97 17.22
C THR A 76 17.99 7.37 17.33
N GLY A 77 17.24 7.64 18.39
CA GLY A 77 16.70 8.97 18.70
C GLY A 77 16.52 9.14 20.21
N VAL A 78 16.34 10.37 20.66
CA VAL A 78 16.18 10.74 22.07
C VAL A 78 14.74 11.11 22.34
N LYS A 79 14.11 10.40 23.28
CA LYS A 79 12.83 10.80 23.88
C LYS A 79 13.09 11.65 25.12
N ARG A 80 12.30 12.71 25.32
CA ARG A 80 12.34 13.48 26.57
C ARG A 80 11.61 12.74 27.69
N HIS A 81 10.53 12.05 27.34
CA HIS A 81 9.77 11.18 28.24
C HIS A 81 9.44 9.84 27.54
N PRO A 82 9.44 8.68 28.22
CA PRO A 82 9.18 7.37 27.59
C PRO A 82 7.88 7.30 26.78
N ALA A 83 6.84 8.00 27.25
CA ALA A 83 5.52 8.10 26.62
C ALA A 83 5.46 9.02 25.38
N ASP A 84 6.50 9.82 25.11
CA ASP A 84 6.50 10.72 23.96
C ASP A 84 6.45 9.93 22.66
N LEU A 85 5.62 10.37 21.71
CA LEU A 85 5.61 9.83 20.35
C LEU A 85 6.75 10.43 19.51
N ALA A 86 7.15 11.66 19.84
CA ALA A 86 8.23 12.37 19.18
C ALA A 86 9.61 11.88 19.65
N VAL A 87 10.59 11.98 18.77
CA VAL A 87 12.01 11.76 19.06
C VAL A 87 12.83 12.92 18.51
N SER A 88 13.93 13.22 19.17
CA SER A 88 14.89 14.25 18.78
C SER A 88 16.28 13.66 18.60
N ASP A 89 17.24 14.42 18.06
CA ASP A 89 18.63 13.98 17.88
C ASP A 89 18.74 12.58 17.23
N VAL A 90 18.02 12.44 16.11
CA VAL A 90 18.00 11.22 15.31
C VAL A 90 19.37 11.02 14.68
N GLN A 91 19.93 9.83 14.87
CA GLN A 91 21.28 9.49 14.46
C GLN A 91 21.33 8.10 13.87
N VAL A 92 22.16 7.96 12.85
CA VAL A 92 22.53 6.66 12.27
C VAL A 92 23.89 6.28 12.80
N ILE A 93 24.00 5.06 13.30
CA ILE A 93 25.25 4.45 13.75
C ILE A 93 25.51 3.25 12.86
N VAL A 94 26.65 3.25 12.17
CA VAL A 94 27.14 2.12 11.36
C VAL A 94 28.38 1.57 12.04
N GLN A 95 28.32 0.31 12.48
CA GLN A 95 29.43 -0.40 13.09
C GLN A 95 29.97 -1.48 12.13
N ASP A 96 31.26 -1.43 11.84
CA ASP A 96 31.97 -2.48 11.12
C ASP A 96 32.26 -3.66 12.04
N LEU A 97 31.89 -4.86 11.60
CA LEU A 97 31.99 -6.10 12.40
C LEU A 97 33.41 -6.68 12.42
N GLN A 98 34.29 -6.24 11.52
CA GLN A 98 35.64 -6.77 11.41
C GLN A 98 36.62 -6.01 12.30
N ASP A 99 36.55 -4.67 12.32
CA ASP A 99 37.50 -3.82 13.05
C ASP A 99 36.87 -3.08 14.24
N ASN A 100 35.57 -3.27 14.49
CA ASN A 100 34.78 -2.58 15.54
C ASN A 100 34.78 -1.05 15.41
N ARG A 101 35.06 -0.51 14.22
CA ARG A 101 34.94 0.92 13.96
C ARG A 101 33.46 1.31 13.87
N TYR A 102 33.12 2.47 14.43
CA TYR A 102 31.79 3.06 14.31
C TYR A 102 31.83 4.40 13.56
N ILE A 103 30.80 4.63 12.76
CA ILE A 103 30.49 5.90 12.10
C ILE A 103 29.15 6.36 12.65
N GLN A 104 29.09 7.58 13.16
CA GLN A 104 27.88 8.17 13.71
C GLN A 104 27.54 9.43 12.92
N VAL A 105 26.34 9.47 12.36
CA VAL A 105 25.87 10.57 11.52
C VAL A 105 24.58 11.14 12.12
N PRO A 106 24.56 12.41 12.55
CA PRO A 106 23.32 13.07 12.93
C PRO A 106 22.48 13.38 11.70
N ILE A 107 21.18 13.13 11.80
CA ILE A 107 20.20 13.37 10.75
C ILE A 107 19.41 14.62 11.13
N GLY A 108 19.45 15.66 10.29
CA GLY A 108 18.58 16.84 10.37
C GLY A 108 18.49 17.48 11.76
N THR A 109 19.30 18.50 12.02
CA THR A 109 19.45 19.12 13.35
C THR A 109 18.15 19.67 13.93
N SER A 110 17.92 19.42 15.23
CA SER A 110 17.04 20.15 16.17
C SER A 110 15.51 19.99 16.10
N LEU A 111 14.95 19.21 15.16
CA LEU A 111 13.51 18.98 15.10
C LEU A 111 13.12 17.76 15.94
N GLU A 112 12.06 17.91 16.74
CA GLU A 112 11.28 16.77 17.19
C GLU A 112 10.58 16.19 15.96
N GLY A 113 10.79 14.91 15.71
CA GLY A 113 10.20 14.18 14.59
C GLY A 113 9.46 12.95 15.07
N TYR A 114 8.54 12.48 14.24
CA TYR A 114 7.69 11.33 14.49
C TYR A 114 8.06 10.20 13.53
N ASN A 115 7.87 8.96 13.98
CA ASN A 115 7.95 7.76 13.14
C ASN A 115 9.13 7.73 12.14
N PRO A 116 10.38 7.88 12.60
CA PRO A 116 11.55 7.87 11.72
C PRO A 116 11.75 6.49 11.09
N GLN A 117 11.96 6.47 9.78
CA GLN A 117 12.09 5.27 8.96
C GLN A 117 13.40 5.27 8.19
N MET A 118 13.92 4.07 7.90
CA MET A 118 15.10 3.89 7.06
C MET A 118 14.84 2.90 5.93
N GLU A 119 15.26 3.26 4.73
CA GLU A 119 15.23 2.43 3.53
C GLU A 119 16.64 2.36 2.93
N TRP A 120 17.05 1.18 2.48
CA TRP A 120 18.39 0.94 1.94
C TRP A 120 18.33 0.48 0.49
N VAL A 121 18.72 1.38 -0.41
CA VAL A 121 18.55 1.26 -1.86
C VAL A 121 19.80 1.80 -2.53
N ASP A 122 20.30 1.11 -3.55
CA ASP A 122 21.37 1.63 -4.41
C ASP A 122 20.78 2.67 -5.37
N PHE A 123 20.79 3.95 -4.97
CA PHE A 123 20.13 5.02 -5.74
C PHE A 123 21.01 5.51 -6.89
N ASP A 124 22.33 5.53 -6.70
CA ASP A 124 23.28 6.03 -7.70
C ASP A 124 23.88 4.95 -8.62
N GLN A 125 23.49 3.69 -8.41
CA GLN A 125 23.84 2.51 -9.21
C GLN A 125 25.32 2.17 -9.18
N ASP A 126 25.98 2.43 -8.05
CA ASP A 126 27.39 2.08 -7.85
C ASP A 126 27.61 0.68 -7.27
N GLY A 127 26.53 -0.04 -6.96
CA GLY A 127 26.52 -1.38 -6.38
C GLY A 127 26.53 -1.42 -4.85
N ILE A 128 26.55 -0.28 -4.17
CA ILE A 128 26.54 -0.14 -2.72
C ILE A 128 25.19 0.46 -2.28
N PRO A 129 24.49 -0.13 -1.29
CA PRO A 129 23.25 0.43 -0.82
C PRO A 129 23.44 1.78 -0.12
N ASP A 130 22.65 2.77 -0.53
CA ASP A 130 22.54 4.06 0.12
C ASP A 130 21.36 4.09 1.10
N LEU A 131 21.44 4.98 2.09
CA LEU A 131 20.44 5.16 3.13
C LEU A 131 19.53 6.33 2.81
N PHE A 132 18.23 6.07 2.66
CA PHE A 132 17.16 7.06 2.64
C PHE A 132 16.42 7.04 3.97
N ILE A 133 16.26 8.22 4.57
CA ILE A 133 15.59 8.40 5.86
C ILE A 133 14.42 9.33 5.67
N THR A 134 13.27 8.93 6.20
CA THR A 134 12.06 9.75 6.30
C THR A 134 11.74 9.97 7.76
N ILE A 135 11.42 11.21 8.12
CA ILE A 135 10.98 11.59 9.46
C ILE A 135 9.71 12.43 9.31
N ASP A 136 8.62 11.99 9.93
CA ASP A 136 7.36 12.75 9.94
C ASP A 136 7.56 14.00 10.82
N SER A 137 7.21 15.18 10.32
CA SER A 137 7.33 16.45 11.06
C SER A 137 6.16 16.68 12.01
N ASP A 138 5.10 15.89 11.88
CA ASP A 138 3.90 15.88 12.71
C ASP A 138 3.42 14.43 12.97
N PRO A 139 2.60 14.18 14.01
CA PRO A 139 2.15 12.82 14.34
C PRO A 139 1.32 12.13 13.26
N ASN A 140 0.71 12.89 12.34
CA ASN A 140 -0.15 12.37 11.29
C ASN A 140 0.63 12.10 9.98
N GLY A 141 1.89 12.54 9.89
CA GLY A 141 2.73 12.39 8.70
C GLY A 141 2.26 13.24 7.52
N GLU A 142 1.63 14.39 7.76
CA GLU A 142 1.19 15.30 6.69
C GLU A 142 2.38 16.01 6.03
N THR A 143 3.42 16.26 6.81
CA THR A 143 4.68 16.85 6.34
C THR A 143 5.86 16.00 6.79
N GLN A 144 6.87 15.89 5.94
CA GLN A 144 7.98 14.95 6.14
C GLN A 144 9.31 15.61 5.80
N TYR A 145 10.35 15.18 6.50
CA TYR A 145 11.74 15.56 6.25
C TYR A 145 12.54 14.35 5.77
N TYR A 146 13.40 14.57 4.78
CA TYR A 146 14.19 13.52 4.15
C TYR A 146 15.69 13.76 4.26
N SER A 147 16.45 12.68 4.42
CA SER A 147 17.91 12.68 4.32
C SER A 147 18.39 11.49 3.50
N MET A 148 19.43 11.69 2.69
CA MET A 148 20.02 10.64 1.86
C MET A 148 21.54 10.58 2.05
N LEU A 149 22.04 9.43 2.48
CA LEU A 149 23.43 9.21 2.86
C LEU A 149 24.02 7.99 2.15
N THR A 150 25.33 8.02 1.91
CA THR A 150 26.10 6.84 1.50
C THR A 150 27.21 6.58 2.53
N PHE A 151 27.58 5.32 2.69
CA PHE A 151 28.66 4.86 3.58
C PHE A 151 29.81 4.17 2.83
N LYS A 152 29.82 4.33 1.50
CA LYS A 152 30.82 3.80 0.60
C LYS A 152 32.25 3.99 1.11
N ASP A 153 33.05 2.93 1.00
CA ASP A 153 34.45 2.89 1.42
C ASP A 153 34.65 3.25 2.91
N GLY A 154 33.63 3.00 3.75
CA GLY A 154 33.65 3.30 5.17
C GLY A 154 33.63 4.80 5.49
N GLN A 155 33.09 5.62 4.58
CA GLN A 155 32.97 7.07 4.76
C GLN A 155 31.51 7.49 4.65
N ALA A 156 31.00 8.18 5.66
CA ALA A 156 29.68 8.80 5.58
C ALA A 156 29.73 10.07 4.74
N ALA A 157 28.88 10.15 3.73
CA ALA A 157 28.65 11.34 2.93
C ALA A 157 27.16 11.53 2.65
N LYS A 158 26.74 12.78 2.47
CA LYS A 158 25.42 13.10 1.94
C LYS A 158 25.42 12.79 0.44
N LEU A 159 24.58 11.86 0.00
CA LEU A 159 24.44 11.53 -1.41
C LEU A 159 23.71 12.64 -2.17
N VAL A 160 22.68 13.22 -1.52
CA VAL A 160 21.97 14.42 -1.97
C VAL A 160 21.92 15.40 -0.80
N GLN A 161 22.13 16.69 -1.08
CA GLN A 161 22.03 17.72 -0.03
C GLN A 161 20.57 17.81 0.47
N PRO A 162 20.32 17.87 1.78
CA PRO A 162 18.95 17.95 2.33
C PRO A 162 18.15 19.11 1.76
N GLU A 163 18.78 20.25 1.51
CA GLU A 163 18.10 21.42 0.93
C GLU A 163 17.58 21.11 -0.47
N GLN A 164 18.34 20.36 -1.27
CA GLN A 164 17.92 19.93 -2.61
C GLN A 164 16.86 18.81 -2.55
N LEU A 165 17.02 17.87 -1.62
CA LEU A 165 16.13 16.71 -1.47
C LEU A 165 14.73 17.12 -1.00
N ASN A 166 14.65 18.16 -0.16
CA ASN A 166 13.39 18.63 0.44
C ASN A 166 12.78 19.84 -0.30
N ALA A 167 13.42 20.37 -1.35
CA ALA A 167 13.00 21.62 -2.01
C ALA A 167 11.63 21.53 -2.70
N GLY A 168 11.28 20.37 -3.27
CA GLY A 168 10.10 20.28 -4.14
C GLY A 168 10.28 21.00 -5.47
N LEU A 169 9.15 21.21 -6.16
CA LEU A 169 9.02 22.05 -7.34
C LEU A 169 8.22 23.31 -6.99
N ASP A 170 8.71 24.45 -7.48
CA ASP A 170 8.02 25.74 -7.33
C ASP A 170 7.11 26.03 -8.52
N TYR A 171 5.93 26.57 -8.23
CA TYR A 171 4.98 27.06 -9.24
C TYR A 171 4.41 28.41 -8.84
N GLN A 172 4.22 29.26 -9.84
CA GLN A 172 3.23 30.34 -9.76
C GLN A 172 1.86 29.78 -10.16
N VAL A 173 0.84 30.04 -9.34
CA VAL A 173 -0.51 29.53 -9.53
C VAL A 173 -1.47 30.71 -9.66
N ASP A 174 -2.12 30.86 -10.81
CA ASP A 174 -3.06 31.94 -11.09
C ASP A 174 -4.44 31.39 -11.46
N PHE A 175 -5.48 31.88 -10.78
CA PHE A 175 -6.87 31.52 -11.08
C PHE A 175 -7.30 32.15 -12.41
N GLN A 176 -8.00 31.38 -13.23
CA GLN A 176 -8.49 31.75 -14.56
C GLN A 176 -10.01 31.62 -14.64
N GLU A 177 -10.63 32.31 -15.59
CA GLU A 177 -12.08 32.19 -15.84
C GLU A 177 -12.48 30.76 -16.23
N GLY A 178 -13.74 30.42 -15.95
CA GLY A 178 -14.32 29.10 -16.22
C GLY A 178 -13.85 28.02 -15.25
N PHE A 179 -13.65 28.35 -13.98
CA PHE A 179 -13.20 27.42 -12.93
C PHE A 179 -11.92 26.68 -13.31
N LYS A 180 -10.88 27.45 -13.69
CA LYS A 180 -9.56 26.91 -14.06
C LYS A 180 -8.45 27.56 -13.25
N ALA A 181 -7.32 26.88 -13.14
CA ALA A 181 -6.08 27.48 -12.64
C ALA A 181 -4.93 27.21 -13.61
N GLU A 182 -4.09 28.20 -13.83
CA GLU A 182 -2.85 28.10 -14.59
C GLU A 182 -1.66 27.98 -13.65
N LEU A 183 -0.86 26.93 -13.83
CA LEU A 183 0.31 26.63 -13.02
C LEU A 183 1.55 26.80 -13.90
N THR A 184 2.40 27.76 -13.55
CA THR A 184 3.66 28.06 -14.26
C THR A 184 4.85 27.62 -13.41
N ARG A 185 5.62 26.65 -13.88
CA ARG A 185 6.78 26.10 -13.14
C ARG A 185 7.93 27.10 -13.11
N ILE A 186 8.54 27.33 -11.95
CA ILE A 186 9.65 28.27 -11.78
C ILE A 186 10.95 27.48 -11.53
N PRO A 187 12.09 27.85 -12.17
CA PRO A 187 12.27 28.90 -13.18
C PRO A 187 12.04 28.43 -14.63
N ALA A 188 11.54 27.21 -14.85
CA ALA A 188 11.49 26.61 -16.18
C ALA A 188 10.51 27.30 -17.16
N GLY A 189 9.43 27.89 -16.66
CA GLY A 189 8.44 28.66 -17.43
C GLY A 189 7.38 27.81 -18.15
N GLU A 190 7.39 26.48 -17.99
CA GLU A 190 6.36 25.60 -18.53
C GLU A 190 5.02 25.83 -17.81
N THR A 191 3.93 25.81 -18.56
CA THR A 191 2.58 26.04 -18.02
C THR A 191 1.67 24.85 -18.22
N VAL A 192 0.79 24.61 -17.25
CA VAL A 192 -0.33 23.67 -17.34
C VAL A 192 -1.59 24.33 -16.81
N THR A 193 -2.71 24.15 -17.51
CA THR A 193 -4.02 24.60 -17.05
C THR A 193 -4.78 23.40 -16.50
N ILE A 194 -5.24 23.50 -15.25
CA ILE A 194 -6.06 22.48 -14.59
C ILE A 194 -7.50 22.96 -14.46
N ASP A 195 -8.42 22.00 -14.56
CA ASP A 195 -9.82 22.20 -14.21
C ASP A 195 -9.99 22.13 -12.70
N ILE A 196 -10.72 23.09 -12.12
CA ILE A 196 -11.05 23.14 -10.69
C ILE A 196 -12.57 23.20 -10.46
N GLU A 197 -13.38 22.83 -11.46
CA GLU A 197 -14.84 22.89 -11.42
C GLU A 197 -15.43 21.96 -10.35
N ALA A 198 -14.73 20.90 -9.97
CA ALA A 198 -15.13 20.00 -8.88
C ALA A 198 -15.44 20.72 -7.55
N ARG A 199 -14.93 21.94 -7.37
CA ARG A 199 -15.17 22.82 -6.21
C ARG A 199 -15.96 24.09 -6.51
N LYS A 200 -16.59 24.21 -7.69
CA LYS A 200 -17.29 25.43 -8.13
C LYS A 200 -18.23 26.03 -7.08
N SER A 201 -19.03 25.20 -6.42
CA SER A 201 -20.01 25.65 -5.42
C SER A 201 -19.35 26.34 -4.23
N GLU A 202 -18.18 25.85 -3.81
CA GLU A 202 -17.42 26.48 -2.74
C GLU A 202 -16.73 27.76 -3.25
N HIS A 203 -16.14 27.75 -4.45
CA HIS A 203 -15.50 28.96 -4.98
C HIS A 203 -16.48 30.11 -5.25
N ILE A 204 -17.72 29.81 -5.70
CA ILE A 204 -18.81 30.78 -5.83
C ILE A 204 -19.19 31.33 -4.46
N LYS A 205 -19.41 30.44 -3.47
CA LYS A 205 -19.74 30.83 -2.10
C LYS A 205 -18.68 31.73 -1.46
N GLN A 206 -17.40 31.51 -1.77
CA GLN A 206 -16.28 32.34 -1.31
C GLN A 206 -16.07 33.62 -2.13
N GLY A 207 -16.95 33.90 -3.11
CA GLY A 207 -16.91 35.08 -3.97
C GLY A 207 -15.66 35.16 -4.84
N ILE A 208 -15.14 34.00 -5.25
CA ILE A 208 -14.00 33.91 -6.19
C ILE A 208 -14.53 33.99 -7.62
N TYR A 209 -15.60 33.25 -7.92
CA TYR A 209 -16.28 33.23 -9.21
C TYR A 209 -17.75 33.64 -9.07
N ASP A 210 -18.38 34.07 -10.17
CA ASP A 210 -19.84 34.04 -10.31
C ASP A 210 -20.34 32.69 -10.85
N ASP A 211 -21.66 32.54 -10.95
CA ASP A 211 -22.30 31.30 -11.44
C ASP A 211 -21.92 30.94 -12.90
N ASN A 212 -21.37 31.90 -13.67
CA ASN A 212 -20.92 31.67 -15.04
C ASN A 212 -19.40 31.39 -15.12
N GLY A 213 -18.72 31.29 -13.98
CA GLY A 213 -17.27 31.08 -13.92
C GLY A 213 -16.46 32.34 -14.21
N LYS A 214 -17.05 33.54 -14.18
CA LYS A 214 -16.29 34.79 -14.28
C LYS A 214 -15.55 35.03 -12.98
N LEU A 215 -14.24 35.28 -13.07
CA LEU A 215 -13.43 35.60 -11.90
C LEU A 215 -13.82 36.99 -11.35
N LEU A 216 -14.25 37.03 -10.09
CA LEU A 216 -14.69 38.26 -9.41
C LEU A 216 -13.52 39.03 -8.80
N LYS A 217 -12.44 38.34 -8.43
CA LYS A 217 -11.21 38.90 -7.85
C LYS A 217 -9.99 38.14 -8.33
N SER A 218 -8.89 38.84 -8.63
CA SER A 218 -7.60 38.19 -8.89
C SER A 218 -7.21 37.34 -7.69
N MET A 219 -6.86 36.09 -7.95
CA MET A 219 -6.52 35.12 -6.90
C MET A 219 -5.33 34.28 -7.34
N LYS A 220 -4.45 34.02 -6.38
CA LYS A 220 -3.29 33.16 -6.55
C LYS A 220 -3.41 31.97 -5.61
N GLY A 221 -2.90 30.83 -6.08
CA GLY A 221 -2.68 29.66 -5.25
C GLY A 221 -1.22 29.57 -4.79
N GLU A 222 -0.94 28.52 -4.03
CA GLU A 222 0.37 28.22 -3.47
C GLU A 222 0.70 26.75 -3.68
N VAL A 223 2.00 26.44 -3.78
CA VAL A 223 2.50 25.05 -3.78
C VAL A 223 3.40 24.90 -2.58
N GLU A 224 3.09 23.93 -1.73
CA GLU A 224 3.93 23.60 -0.58
C GLU A 224 4.99 22.56 -0.95
N GLY A 225 5.91 22.28 -0.02
CA GLY A 225 6.90 21.22 -0.15
C GLY A 225 6.28 19.83 -0.28
N TYR A 226 7.12 18.80 -0.33
CA TYR A 226 6.64 17.44 -0.49
C TYR A 226 5.69 17.03 0.65
N SER A 227 4.49 16.59 0.28
CA SER A 227 3.62 15.83 1.18
C SER A 227 4.14 14.39 1.35
N ALA A 228 4.88 13.87 0.35
CA ALA A 228 5.55 12.58 0.39
C ALA A 228 6.71 12.53 -0.62
N LEU A 229 7.78 11.83 -0.30
CA LEU A 229 8.88 11.49 -1.19
C LEU A 229 9.29 10.05 -0.88
N LYS A 230 9.10 9.13 -1.82
CA LYS A 230 9.32 7.70 -1.58
C LYS A 230 10.14 7.04 -2.69
N PRO A 231 10.95 6.01 -2.37
CA PRO A 231 11.63 5.20 -3.38
C PRO A 231 10.63 4.37 -4.19
N ILE A 232 10.81 4.32 -5.51
CA ILE A 232 10.07 3.45 -6.43
C ILE A 232 11.04 2.66 -7.29
N GLN A 233 10.90 1.34 -7.27
CA GLN A 233 11.66 0.45 -8.14
C GLN A 233 11.05 0.41 -9.54
N ARG A 234 11.89 0.58 -10.55
CA ARG A 234 11.54 0.43 -11.97
C ARG A 234 11.63 -1.04 -12.41
N PRO A 235 10.98 -1.41 -13.53
CA PRO A 235 11.03 -2.78 -14.04
C PRO A 235 12.44 -3.32 -14.34
N ASP A 236 13.41 -2.45 -14.60
CA ASP A 236 14.81 -2.79 -14.82
C ASP A 236 15.61 -3.02 -13.52
N GLY A 237 14.95 -2.89 -12.36
CA GLY A 237 15.54 -3.07 -11.03
C GLY A 237 16.14 -1.81 -10.41
N THR A 238 16.28 -0.73 -11.18
CA THR A 238 16.80 0.56 -10.68
C THR A 238 15.73 1.34 -9.91
N TYR A 239 16.12 2.38 -9.18
CA TYR A 239 15.20 3.17 -8.35
C TYR A 239 15.11 4.63 -8.78
N LEU A 240 13.92 5.21 -8.58
CA LEU A 240 13.65 6.65 -8.60
C LEU A 240 13.07 7.06 -7.25
N LEU A 241 13.02 8.36 -6.98
CA LEU A 241 12.18 8.93 -5.94
C LEU A 241 10.92 9.53 -6.57
N GLU A 242 9.73 9.13 -6.11
CA GLU A 242 8.45 9.76 -6.45
C GLU A 242 8.11 10.78 -5.36
N GLY A 243 8.11 12.06 -5.73
CA GLY A 243 7.69 13.17 -4.89
C GLY A 243 6.27 13.60 -5.22
N ARG A 244 5.45 13.81 -4.19
CA ARG A 244 4.08 14.33 -4.28
C ARG A 244 4.00 15.69 -3.61
N GLN A 245 3.40 16.66 -4.29
CA GLN A 245 3.07 17.98 -3.76
C GLN A 245 1.61 18.32 -4.06
N PHE A 246 1.00 19.13 -3.22
CA PHE A 246 -0.33 19.68 -3.45
C PHE A 246 -0.25 21.15 -3.88
N VAL A 247 -1.20 21.52 -4.71
CA VAL A 247 -1.44 22.89 -5.13
C VAL A 247 -2.67 23.35 -4.38
N TYR A 248 -2.54 24.42 -3.60
CA TYR A 248 -3.59 24.98 -2.78
C TYR A 248 -4.13 26.27 -3.39
N GLY A 249 -5.42 26.49 -3.23
CA GLY A 249 -6.11 27.68 -3.68
C GLY A 249 -6.17 28.74 -2.58
N TYR A 250 -7.38 29.13 -2.19
CA TYR A 250 -7.57 30.24 -1.25
C TYR A 250 -7.33 29.86 0.23
N THR A 251 -7.24 28.57 0.54
CA THR A 251 -6.87 28.00 1.84
C THR A 251 -6.12 26.67 1.66
N SER A 252 -5.45 26.18 2.71
CA SER A 252 -4.83 24.84 2.74
C SER A 252 -5.82 23.68 2.61
N SER A 253 -7.12 23.93 2.78
CA SER A 253 -8.20 22.96 2.52
C SER A 253 -8.72 23.00 1.08
N ASP A 254 -8.35 24.00 0.27
CA ASP A 254 -8.74 24.12 -1.15
C ASP A 254 -7.66 23.53 -2.05
N ARG A 255 -7.51 22.21 -2.04
CA ARG A 255 -6.59 21.50 -2.94
C ARG A 255 -7.10 21.58 -4.38
N LEU A 256 -6.30 22.16 -5.27
CA LEU A 256 -6.60 22.36 -6.69
C LEU A 256 -6.01 21.24 -7.55
N ALA A 257 -4.77 20.82 -7.27
CA ALA A 257 -4.05 19.81 -8.03
C ALA A 257 -3.07 19.01 -7.19
N THR A 258 -2.70 17.85 -7.73
CA THR A 258 -1.57 17.04 -7.26
C THR A 258 -0.46 17.12 -8.31
N ILE A 259 0.75 17.44 -7.86
CA ILE A 259 1.98 17.37 -8.65
C ILE A 259 2.70 16.07 -8.25
N THR A 260 2.94 15.20 -9.23
CA THR A 260 3.73 13.97 -9.07
C THR A 260 5.03 14.12 -9.87
N SER A 261 6.16 14.00 -9.20
CA SER A 261 7.50 14.20 -9.77
C SER A 261 8.36 12.98 -9.56
N HIS A 262 9.10 12.54 -10.57
CA HIS A 262 10.05 11.44 -10.43
C HIS A 262 11.49 11.92 -10.59
N TRP A 263 12.35 11.49 -9.68
CA TRP A 263 13.73 11.96 -9.58
C TRP A 263 14.72 10.81 -9.62
N ALA A 264 15.76 10.94 -10.43
CA ALA A 264 16.89 10.02 -10.44
C ALA A 264 18.07 10.63 -9.67
N VAL A 265 18.80 9.78 -8.95
CA VAL A 265 20.13 10.12 -8.42
C VAL A 265 21.16 9.55 -9.38
N GLN A 266 21.96 10.42 -10.01
CA GLN A 266 22.99 10.00 -10.95
C GLN A 266 24.26 10.81 -10.70
N SER A 267 25.34 10.13 -10.31
CA SER A 267 26.63 10.77 -10.00
C SER A 267 26.49 11.89 -8.95
N GLY A 268 25.70 11.66 -7.89
CA GLY A 268 25.40 12.63 -6.84
C GLY A 268 24.47 13.78 -7.25
N LEU A 269 23.90 13.76 -8.46
CA LEU A 269 22.94 14.77 -8.92
C LEU A 269 21.51 14.25 -8.79
N PHE A 270 20.66 15.02 -8.11
CA PHE A 270 19.22 14.78 -8.02
C PHE A 270 18.52 15.47 -9.21
N ARG A 271 18.01 14.68 -10.15
CA ARG A 271 17.49 15.16 -11.45
C ARG A 271 16.04 14.77 -11.64
N LEU A 272 15.20 15.76 -11.95
CA LEU A 272 13.81 15.53 -12.38
C LEU A 272 13.82 14.77 -13.72
N THR A 273 13.07 13.68 -13.78
CA THR A 273 12.97 12.79 -14.95
C THR A 273 11.57 12.76 -15.55
N GLU A 274 10.55 12.87 -14.71
CA GLU A 274 9.14 12.87 -15.12
C GLU A 274 8.35 13.79 -14.20
N LEU A 275 7.30 14.38 -14.76
CA LEU A 275 6.43 15.32 -14.07
C LEU A 275 5.01 15.15 -14.60
N ASP A 276 4.07 14.96 -13.69
CA ASP A 276 2.63 14.85 -13.96
C ASP A 276 1.88 15.82 -13.03
N VAL A 277 0.96 16.59 -13.58
CA VAL A 277 0.15 17.56 -12.84
C VAL A 277 -1.31 17.32 -13.17
N LYS A 278 -2.09 16.91 -12.18
CA LYS A 278 -3.51 16.56 -12.35
C LYS A 278 -4.40 17.34 -11.39
N PRO A 279 -5.64 17.67 -11.79
CA PRO A 279 -6.65 18.15 -10.86
C PRO A 279 -6.75 17.28 -9.61
N TYR A 280 -7.04 17.90 -8.48
CA TYR A 280 -7.21 17.16 -7.24
C TYR A 280 -8.48 16.31 -7.30
N ASP A 281 -8.34 15.03 -6.95
CA ASP A 281 -9.43 14.06 -6.98
C ASP A 281 -10.32 14.20 -5.74
N TRP A 282 -11.19 15.22 -5.76
CA TRP A 282 -12.14 15.47 -4.69
C TRP A 282 -13.17 14.35 -4.52
N ASP A 283 -13.48 13.63 -5.59
CA ASP A 283 -14.52 12.59 -5.59
C ASP A 283 -14.11 11.37 -4.77
N ASN A 284 -12.80 11.17 -4.63
CA ASN A 284 -12.23 10.10 -3.83
C ASN A 284 -11.85 10.50 -2.39
N GLU A 285 -12.26 11.68 -1.92
CA GLU A 285 -12.12 12.09 -0.53
C GLU A 285 -13.08 11.38 0.41
N GLN A 286 -12.65 11.19 1.66
CA GLN A 286 -13.51 10.62 2.70
C GLN A 286 -14.70 11.54 3.00
N SER A 287 -15.79 10.92 3.44
CA SER A 287 -16.95 11.65 3.94
C SER A 287 -16.55 12.55 5.13
N PRO A 288 -16.87 13.87 5.09
CA PRO A 288 -16.60 14.75 6.22
C PRO A 288 -17.53 14.51 7.42
N GLN A 289 -18.60 13.72 7.25
CA GLN A 289 -19.59 13.45 8.29
C GLN A 289 -19.46 12.04 8.89
N PHE A 290 -18.85 11.11 8.17
CA PHE A 290 -18.86 9.69 8.52
C PHE A 290 -17.45 9.13 8.53
N ALA A 291 -16.96 8.69 9.69
CA ALA A 291 -15.63 8.14 9.84
C ALA A 291 -15.64 6.61 9.71
N ILE A 292 -14.55 6.07 9.16
CA ILE A 292 -14.34 4.63 9.07
C ILE A 292 -14.21 4.05 10.48
N ASN A 293 -14.77 2.86 10.70
CA ASN A 293 -14.90 2.14 11.98
C ASN A 293 -15.98 2.65 12.94
N ASP A 294 -16.71 3.72 12.60
CA ASP A 294 -17.87 4.14 13.38
C ASP A 294 -19.00 3.12 13.28
N LYS A 295 -19.80 3.02 14.34
CA LYS A 295 -21.05 2.25 14.31
C LYS A 295 -22.04 2.97 13.41
N PHE A 296 -22.71 2.20 12.56
CA PHE A 296 -23.76 2.70 11.69
C PHE A 296 -25.07 1.99 12.02
N GLU A 297 -26.15 2.75 12.16
CA GLU A 297 -27.50 2.25 12.34
C GLU A 297 -28.48 3.26 11.75
N GLU A 298 -29.21 2.87 10.71
CA GLU A 298 -30.16 3.75 10.02
C GLU A 298 -31.39 2.96 9.55
N TRP A 299 -32.56 3.56 9.74
CA TRP A 299 -33.83 2.97 9.31
C TRP A 299 -34.19 3.48 7.91
N LEU A 300 -34.33 2.56 6.95
CA LEU A 300 -34.66 2.87 5.57
C LEU A 300 -36.16 2.62 5.34
N PRO A 301 -37.03 3.66 5.41
CA PRO A 301 -38.47 3.47 5.31
C PRO A 301 -38.91 2.91 3.95
N ASN A 302 -38.24 3.30 2.87
CA ASN A 302 -38.54 2.84 1.51
C ASN A 302 -38.23 1.34 1.31
N GLU A 303 -37.26 0.81 2.05
CA GLU A 303 -36.87 -0.61 2.02
C GLU A 303 -37.50 -1.43 3.15
N SER A 304 -38.10 -0.74 4.15
CA SER A 304 -38.61 -1.34 5.38
C SER A 304 -37.56 -2.18 6.13
N GLU A 305 -36.31 -1.73 6.10
CA GLU A 305 -35.16 -2.41 6.69
C GLU A 305 -34.37 -1.48 7.63
N LEU A 306 -33.91 -2.02 8.76
CA LEU A 306 -32.88 -1.40 9.59
C LEU A 306 -31.51 -1.88 9.11
N VAL A 307 -30.70 -0.98 8.55
CA VAL A 307 -29.31 -1.30 8.22
C VAL A 307 -28.44 -0.98 9.43
N SER A 308 -27.73 -1.98 9.93
CA SER A 308 -26.81 -1.84 11.07
C SER A 308 -25.49 -2.54 10.79
N GLY A 309 -24.39 -1.92 11.24
CA GLY A 309 -23.06 -2.44 11.04
C GLY A 309 -21.97 -1.45 11.48
N VAL A 310 -20.83 -1.56 10.84
CA VAL A 310 -19.69 -0.67 10.99
C VAL A 310 -19.40 -0.06 9.63
N ILE A 311 -19.02 1.22 9.61
CA ILE A 311 -18.58 1.92 8.40
C ILE A 311 -17.20 1.39 8.00
N LEU A 312 -17.09 0.90 6.77
CA LEU A 312 -15.90 0.20 6.28
C LEU A 312 -15.04 1.06 5.35
N ASP A 313 -15.69 1.91 4.55
CA ASP A 313 -15.04 2.94 3.74
C ASP A 313 -16.06 4.04 3.43
N THR A 314 -15.60 5.25 3.15
CA THR A 314 -16.47 6.40 2.82
C THR A 314 -15.91 7.24 1.68
N ARG A 315 -16.80 7.76 0.84
CA ARG A 315 -16.49 8.75 -0.20
C ARG A 315 -17.47 9.91 -0.17
N TYR A 316 -17.09 11.04 -0.75
CA TYR A 316 -17.93 12.23 -0.84
C TYR A 316 -17.92 12.81 -2.24
N ALA A 317 -18.94 12.52 -3.05
CA ALA A 317 -18.99 12.86 -4.46
C ALA A 317 -20.42 12.98 -4.97
N ASP A 318 -20.63 13.73 -6.05
CA ASP A 318 -21.90 13.73 -6.79
C ASP A 318 -21.97 12.47 -7.65
N VAL A 319 -22.76 11.47 -7.20
CA VAL A 319 -22.92 10.17 -7.87
C VAL A 319 -24.29 10.01 -8.54
N ASN A 320 -25.15 11.04 -8.45
CA ASN A 320 -26.49 11.04 -9.05
C ASN A 320 -26.64 12.08 -10.18
N GLY A 321 -25.69 13.01 -10.32
CA GLY A 321 -25.64 14.03 -11.37
C GLY A 321 -26.44 15.31 -11.05
N ASP A 322 -26.86 15.54 -9.80
CA ASP A 322 -27.67 16.70 -9.40
C ASP A 322 -26.85 17.96 -9.04
N GLY A 323 -25.51 17.85 -9.06
CA GLY A 323 -24.57 18.92 -8.73
C GLY A 323 -24.25 19.07 -7.24
N ASN A 324 -24.88 18.28 -6.37
CA ASN A 324 -24.60 18.21 -4.94
C ASN A 324 -23.84 16.92 -4.64
N ARG A 325 -22.88 17.00 -3.73
CA ARG A 325 -22.09 15.83 -3.32
C ARG A 325 -22.87 15.02 -2.30
N ASP A 326 -22.90 13.72 -2.51
CA ASP A 326 -23.54 12.72 -1.65
C ASP A 326 -22.51 12.05 -0.72
N HIS A 327 -22.95 11.52 0.42
CA HIS A 327 -22.10 10.67 1.25
C HIS A 327 -22.29 9.20 0.85
N ILE A 328 -21.22 8.56 0.38
CA ILE A 328 -21.22 7.17 -0.06
C ILE A 328 -20.48 6.34 0.97
N LEU A 329 -21.12 5.32 1.53
CA LEU A 329 -20.56 4.48 2.59
C LEU A 329 -20.62 3.00 2.19
N LEU A 330 -19.58 2.25 2.55
CA LEU A 330 -19.69 0.80 2.71
C LEU A 330 -20.01 0.50 4.17
N VAL A 331 -21.08 -0.24 4.41
CA VAL A 331 -21.48 -0.67 5.76
C VAL A 331 -21.57 -2.17 5.79
N GLY A 332 -21.00 -2.81 6.80
CA GLY A 332 -21.10 -4.26 6.96
C GLY A 332 -20.89 -4.74 8.38
N LYS A 333 -21.02 -6.05 8.57
CA LYS A 333 -20.88 -6.70 9.88
C LYS A 333 -19.49 -7.28 10.02
N LYS A 334 -18.78 -6.87 11.07
CA LYS A 334 -17.46 -7.42 11.41
C LYS A 334 -17.61 -8.82 11.98
N ASP A 335 -16.90 -9.79 11.40
CA ASP A 335 -16.74 -11.12 11.96
C ASP A 335 -15.70 -11.07 13.09
N ALA A 336 -16.14 -11.45 14.29
CA ALA A 336 -15.32 -11.42 15.50
C ALA A 336 -14.16 -12.43 15.48
N MET A 337 -14.21 -13.47 14.63
CA MET A 337 -13.21 -14.54 14.62
C MET A 337 -12.04 -14.32 13.67
N ASN A 338 -12.23 -13.60 12.57
CA ASN A 338 -11.25 -13.55 11.47
C ASN A 338 -11.00 -12.16 10.89
N GLU A 339 -11.58 -11.10 11.45
CA GLU A 339 -11.49 -9.71 10.96
C GLU A 339 -12.06 -9.49 9.54
N ALA A 340 -12.77 -10.47 8.97
CA ALA A 340 -13.53 -10.28 7.75
C ALA A 340 -14.81 -9.47 8.03
N TYR A 341 -15.40 -8.94 6.96
CA TYR A 341 -16.69 -8.29 6.96
C TYR A 341 -17.67 -9.09 6.12
N SER A 342 -18.95 -9.01 6.45
CA SER A 342 -20.04 -9.71 5.76
C SER A 342 -21.28 -8.84 5.67
N SER A 343 -22.21 -9.19 4.78
CA SER A 343 -23.40 -8.39 4.51
C SER A 343 -23.05 -6.94 4.15
N ILE A 344 -22.01 -6.77 3.34
CA ILE A 344 -21.52 -5.46 2.93
C ILE A 344 -22.56 -4.83 2.00
N LYS A 345 -23.06 -3.66 2.40
CA LYS A 345 -24.00 -2.85 1.63
C LYS A 345 -23.37 -1.53 1.23
N LEU A 346 -23.80 -1.02 0.08
CA LEU A 346 -23.55 0.35 -0.34
C LEU A 346 -24.69 1.22 0.19
N MET A 347 -24.35 2.28 0.90
CA MET A 347 -25.29 3.28 1.43
C MET A 347 -24.97 4.63 0.78
N ILE A 348 -25.99 5.36 0.33
CA ILE A 348 -25.85 6.72 -0.19
C ILE A 348 -26.80 7.63 0.58
N LEU A 349 -26.27 8.69 1.21
CA LEU A 349 -27.04 9.81 1.73
C LEU A 349 -26.98 10.95 0.71
N SER A 350 -28.12 11.23 0.10
CA SER A 350 -28.23 12.29 -0.89
C SER A 350 -27.98 13.67 -0.27
N GLY A 351 -27.02 14.42 -0.82
CA GLY A 351 -26.69 15.76 -0.33
C GLY A 351 -27.78 16.80 -0.59
N SER A 352 -28.60 16.58 -1.63
CA SER A 352 -29.69 17.48 -2.03
C SER A 352 -30.99 17.23 -1.27
N THR A 353 -31.33 15.96 -1.00
CA THR A 353 -32.61 15.58 -0.37
C THR A 353 -32.47 15.19 1.10
N GLY A 354 -31.29 14.76 1.55
CA GLY A 354 -31.08 14.17 2.87
C GLY A 354 -31.68 12.77 3.01
N GLU A 355 -32.05 12.11 1.91
CA GLU A 355 -32.61 10.76 1.92
C GLU A 355 -31.52 9.69 1.76
N TRP A 356 -31.72 8.58 2.46
CA TRP A 356 -30.85 7.40 2.35
C TRP A 356 -31.36 6.43 1.28
N SER A 357 -30.43 5.85 0.53
CA SER A 357 -30.66 4.71 -0.35
C SER A 357 -29.66 3.59 -0.05
N SER A 358 -30.07 2.32 -0.14
CA SER A 358 -29.14 1.19 -0.01
C SER A 358 -29.27 0.15 -1.11
N THR A 359 -28.18 -0.58 -1.34
CA THR A 359 -28.17 -1.78 -2.18
C THR A 359 -27.14 -2.78 -1.69
N SER A 360 -27.33 -4.06 -2.01
CA SER A 360 -26.23 -5.03 -1.95
C SER A 360 -25.12 -4.61 -2.92
N VAL A 361 -23.86 -4.81 -2.52
CA VAL A 361 -22.71 -4.64 -3.41
C VAL A 361 -22.62 -5.73 -4.48
N GLY A 362 -23.34 -6.85 -4.35
CA GLY A 362 -23.38 -7.92 -5.35
C GLY A 362 -23.78 -9.27 -4.77
N GLU A 363 -23.52 -10.35 -5.50
CA GLU A 363 -23.66 -11.73 -5.01
C GLU A 363 -22.60 -12.07 -3.95
N VAL A 364 -21.39 -11.54 -4.13
CA VAL A 364 -20.30 -11.62 -3.16
C VAL A 364 -20.25 -10.31 -2.38
N ASP A 365 -20.64 -10.38 -1.10
CA ASP A 365 -20.79 -9.25 -0.17
C ASP A 365 -20.00 -9.44 1.14
N ALA A 366 -18.97 -10.27 1.10
CA ALA A 366 -18.15 -10.61 2.25
C ALA A 366 -16.67 -10.76 1.88
N GLY A 367 -15.77 -10.34 2.78
CA GLY A 367 -14.34 -10.44 2.59
C GLY A 367 -13.57 -9.44 3.46
N TYR A 368 -12.41 -9.01 2.97
CA TYR A 368 -11.43 -8.22 3.71
C TYR A 368 -11.19 -6.85 3.07
N ASN A 369 -10.90 -5.85 3.89
CA ASN A 369 -10.49 -4.50 3.46
C ASN A 369 -11.36 -3.93 2.31
N PRO A 370 -12.69 -3.88 2.47
CA PRO A 370 -13.54 -3.36 1.41
C PRO A 370 -13.28 -1.86 1.19
N SER A 371 -13.33 -1.42 -0.06
CA SER A 371 -13.01 -0.04 -0.43
C SER A 371 -13.86 0.47 -1.59
N LEU A 372 -13.98 1.80 -1.66
CA LEU A 372 -14.70 2.54 -2.70
C LEU A 372 -13.74 3.29 -3.62
N TRP A 373 -14.13 3.45 -4.87
CA TRP A 373 -13.54 4.43 -5.77
C TRP A 373 -14.63 5.02 -6.68
N ILE A 374 -14.59 6.32 -6.89
CA ILE A 374 -15.60 7.07 -7.64
C ILE A 374 -14.99 7.66 -8.91
N GLY A 375 -15.70 7.52 -10.03
CA GLY A 375 -15.33 8.18 -11.28
C GLY A 375 -16.20 7.73 -12.46
N HIS A 376 -16.04 8.38 -13.61
CA HIS A 376 -16.79 8.03 -14.82
C HIS A 376 -16.18 6.79 -15.48
N PHE A 377 -16.92 5.68 -15.59
CA PHE A 377 -16.50 4.53 -16.40
C PHE A 377 -17.18 4.49 -17.76
N ASN A 378 -18.13 5.39 -17.99
CA ASN A 378 -18.87 5.53 -19.23
C ASN A 378 -19.19 7.02 -19.50
N ASP A 379 -19.74 7.34 -20.68
CA ASP A 379 -19.96 8.72 -21.16
C ASP A 379 -21.39 9.24 -20.90
N ASP A 380 -22.05 8.78 -19.82
CA ASP A 380 -23.41 9.22 -19.44
C ASP A 380 -23.43 10.48 -18.55
N GLY A 381 -22.25 10.97 -18.18
CA GLY A 381 -22.09 12.17 -17.35
C GLY A 381 -22.35 11.95 -15.85
N VAL A 382 -22.66 10.73 -15.41
CA VAL A 382 -22.82 10.35 -14.00
C VAL A 382 -21.59 9.58 -13.54
N LYS A 383 -21.15 9.80 -12.30
CA LYS A 383 -20.01 9.06 -11.73
C LYS A 383 -20.50 7.69 -11.24
N ASP A 384 -19.70 6.67 -11.51
CA ASP A 384 -19.95 5.32 -11.06
C ASP A 384 -19.10 4.99 -9.82
N ILE A 385 -19.45 3.88 -9.17
CA ILE A 385 -18.93 3.45 -7.87
C ILE A 385 -18.29 2.07 -8.07
N LEU A 386 -16.96 2.02 -8.00
CA LEU A 386 -16.20 0.78 -7.96
C LEU A 386 -16.03 0.36 -6.49
N VAL A 387 -16.53 -0.82 -6.16
CA VAL A 387 -16.33 -1.49 -4.88
C VAL A 387 -15.29 -2.60 -5.07
N SER A 388 -14.33 -2.70 -4.16
CA SER A 388 -13.35 -3.79 -4.11
C SER A 388 -13.41 -4.48 -2.76
N ILE A 389 -13.53 -5.81 -2.74
CA ILE A 389 -13.57 -6.65 -1.54
C ILE A 389 -12.46 -7.70 -1.64
N GLY A 390 -11.45 -7.61 -0.78
CA GLY A 390 -10.32 -8.55 -0.78
C GLY A 390 -10.73 -9.97 -0.38
N ASN A 391 -10.26 -10.97 -1.12
CA ASN A 391 -10.52 -12.39 -0.82
C ASN A 391 -9.60 -12.93 0.29
N SER A 392 -8.63 -12.13 0.76
CA SER A 392 -7.72 -12.48 1.85
C SER A 392 -7.25 -11.25 2.64
N ARG A 393 -6.87 -11.46 3.91
CA ARG A 393 -6.38 -10.42 4.82
C ARG A 393 -5.15 -9.66 4.30
N SER A 394 -4.23 -10.33 3.58
CA SER A 394 -2.96 -9.71 3.17
C SER A 394 -3.04 -8.91 1.86
N GLY A 395 -4.16 -9.01 1.11
CA GLY A 395 -4.45 -8.25 -0.11
C GLY A 395 -3.54 -8.50 -1.33
N LYS A 396 -2.24 -8.72 -1.13
CA LYS A 396 -1.21 -8.68 -2.20
C LYS A 396 -1.17 -9.89 -3.13
N ARG A 397 -1.78 -11.02 -2.75
CA ARG A 397 -1.79 -12.27 -3.56
C ARG A 397 -3.13 -13.01 -3.59
N GLY A 398 -4.09 -12.65 -2.73
CA GLY A 398 -5.36 -13.37 -2.62
C GLY A 398 -6.43 -12.96 -3.64
N GLY A 399 -6.20 -11.87 -4.39
CA GLY A 399 -7.21 -11.28 -5.25
C GLY A 399 -8.32 -10.59 -4.49
N ALA A 400 -9.26 -10.04 -5.26
CA ALA A 400 -10.43 -9.35 -4.74
C ALA A 400 -11.61 -9.57 -5.68
N THR A 401 -12.80 -9.44 -5.11
CA THR A 401 -14.05 -9.37 -5.86
C THR A 401 -14.44 -7.92 -6.05
N TYR A 402 -14.80 -7.56 -7.26
CA TYR A 402 -15.15 -6.19 -7.66
C TYR A 402 -16.63 -6.07 -7.98
N SER A 403 -17.20 -4.90 -7.70
CA SER A 403 -18.54 -4.52 -8.16
C SER A 403 -18.50 -3.12 -8.74
N LEU A 404 -19.16 -2.90 -9.86
CA LEU A 404 -19.24 -1.58 -10.50
C LEU A 404 -20.71 -1.17 -10.57
N LEU A 405 -21.08 -0.15 -9.82
CA LEU A 405 -22.46 0.30 -9.66
C LEU A 405 -22.63 1.75 -10.14
N THR A 406 -23.83 2.12 -10.53
CA THR A 406 -24.22 3.50 -10.84
C THR A 406 -25.41 3.92 -9.99
N PHE A 407 -25.51 5.21 -9.66
CA PHE A 407 -26.67 5.82 -9.00
C PHE A 407 -27.38 6.86 -9.89
N ALA A 408 -27.23 6.70 -11.21
CA ALA A 408 -27.88 7.55 -12.19
C ALA A 408 -29.41 7.61 -12.00
N GLY A 409 -29.96 8.82 -11.92
CA GLY A 409 -31.39 9.05 -11.75
C GLY A 409 -31.96 8.68 -10.38
N GLY A 410 -31.10 8.49 -9.37
CA GLY A 410 -31.51 8.12 -8.01
C GLY A 410 -31.83 6.62 -7.84
N GLU A 411 -31.44 5.78 -8.81
CA GLU A 411 -31.61 4.32 -8.72
C GLU A 411 -30.24 3.62 -8.74
N MET A 412 -29.93 2.85 -7.69
CA MET A 412 -28.71 2.06 -7.65
C MET A 412 -28.85 0.77 -8.44
N ARG A 413 -27.94 0.54 -9.38
CA ARG A 413 -27.89 -0.69 -10.19
C ARG A 413 -26.46 -1.04 -10.62
N PRO A 414 -26.14 -2.32 -10.87
CA PRO A 414 -24.86 -2.68 -11.44
C PRO A 414 -24.71 -2.06 -12.84
N LEU A 415 -23.57 -1.43 -13.09
CA LEU A 415 -23.17 -1.02 -14.43
C LEU A 415 -22.70 -2.25 -15.23
N VAL A 416 -21.96 -3.16 -14.58
CA VAL A 416 -21.59 -4.47 -15.14
C VAL A 416 -22.00 -5.54 -14.12
N ASP A 417 -22.54 -6.66 -14.60
CA ASP A 417 -22.84 -7.81 -13.75
C ASP A 417 -21.59 -8.24 -12.95
N GLN A 418 -21.75 -8.49 -11.64
CA GLN A 418 -20.61 -8.75 -10.75
C GLN A 418 -19.80 -9.96 -11.20
N LYS A 419 -20.47 -11.03 -11.63
CA LYS A 419 -19.76 -12.21 -12.12
C LYS A 419 -18.97 -11.87 -13.38
N GLN A 420 -19.60 -11.21 -14.36
CA GLN A 420 -18.94 -10.79 -15.60
C GLN A 420 -17.73 -9.88 -15.35
N LEU A 421 -17.83 -8.92 -14.42
CA LEU A 421 -16.77 -7.98 -14.07
C LEU A 421 -15.50 -8.68 -13.57
N ASN A 422 -15.65 -9.85 -12.94
CA ASN A 422 -14.57 -10.60 -12.31
C ASN A 422 -14.03 -11.77 -13.16
N GLU A 423 -14.54 -12.00 -14.38
CA GLU A 423 -14.12 -13.15 -15.21
C GLU A 423 -12.67 -13.03 -15.72
N GLY A 424 -12.20 -11.81 -15.96
CA GLY A 424 -10.88 -11.53 -16.53
C GLY A 424 -10.62 -12.14 -17.91
N LEU A 425 -9.35 -12.25 -18.28
CA LEU A 425 -8.93 -12.88 -19.53
C LEU A 425 -9.10 -14.41 -19.46
N ARG A 426 -9.74 -14.98 -20.48
CA ARG A 426 -9.92 -16.42 -20.62
C ARG A 426 -8.72 -17.03 -21.33
N LEU A 427 -7.70 -17.41 -20.56
CA LEU A 427 -6.45 -17.95 -21.10
C LEU A 427 -6.37 -19.48 -20.97
N ASP A 428 -5.89 -20.16 -22.01
CA ASP A 428 -5.44 -21.56 -21.97
C ASP A 428 -3.93 -21.59 -21.83
N VAL A 429 -3.42 -22.41 -20.89
CA VAL A 429 -1.98 -22.54 -20.62
C VAL A 429 -1.59 -24.00 -20.82
N LYS A 430 -0.78 -24.28 -21.83
CA LYS A 430 -0.39 -25.66 -22.20
C LYS A 430 1.12 -25.81 -22.23
N PHE A 431 1.63 -26.82 -21.57
CA PHE A 431 3.05 -27.18 -21.65
C PHE A 431 3.32 -27.96 -22.93
N VAL A 432 4.42 -27.65 -23.60
CA VAL A 432 4.84 -28.28 -24.87
C VAL A 432 6.32 -28.64 -24.83
N ASN A 433 6.75 -29.55 -25.71
CA ASN A 433 8.14 -30.02 -25.76
C ASN A 433 9.16 -28.87 -25.83
N GLY A 434 10.32 -29.10 -25.22
CA GLY A 434 11.43 -28.16 -25.19
C GLY A 434 11.41 -27.21 -23.99
N TYR A 435 10.80 -27.61 -22.87
CA TYR A 435 10.63 -26.76 -21.69
C TYR A 435 9.91 -25.45 -22.01
N LYS A 436 8.74 -25.53 -22.64
CA LYS A 436 7.95 -24.35 -23.04
C LYS A 436 6.53 -24.40 -22.52
N ALA A 437 5.97 -23.22 -22.24
CA ALA A 437 4.55 -23.07 -21.95
C ALA A 437 3.92 -22.13 -22.99
N GLU A 438 2.87 -22.58 -23.67
CA GLU A 438 2.06 -21.79 -24.57
C GLU A 438 0.84 -21.24 -23.84
N ILE A 439 0.68 -19.91 -23.85
CA ILE A 439 -0.50 -19.22 -23.33
C ILE A 439 -1.32 -18.75 -24.52
N THR A 440 -2.60 -19.11 -24.59
CA THR A 440 -3.51 -18.69 -25.65
C THR A 440 -4.70 -17.95 -25.06
N ASN A 441 -4.94 -16.72 -25.47
CA ASN A 441 -6.19 -16.02 -25.16
C ASN A 441 -7.32 -16.59 -26.02
N LYS A 442 -8.39 -17.10 -25.40
CA LYS A 442 -9.56 -17.71 -26.08
C LYS A 442 -10.36 -16.70 -26.91
N ASP A 443 -10.32 -15.44 -26.52
CA ASP A 443 -11.12 -14.37 -27.11
C ASP A 443 -10.41 -13.73 -28.30
N SER A 444 -9.11 -13.43 -28.15
CA SER A 444 -8.31 -12.80 -29.22
C SER A 444 -7.57 -13.82 -30.10
N SER A 445 -7.50 -15.09 -29.71
CA SER A 445 -6.62 -16.13 -30.28
C SER A 445 -5.12 -15.78 -30.25
N ARG A 446 -4.74 -14.72 -29.52
CA ARG A 446 -3.34 -14.32 -29.33
C ARG A 446 -2.60 -15.41 -28.56
N LYS A 447 -1.37 -15.71 -28.99
CA LYS A 447 -0.51 -16.73 -28.37
C LYS A 447 0.79 -16.12 -27.88
N GLU A 448 1.22 -16.59 -26.72
CA GLU A 448 2.55 -16.32 -26.16
C GLU A 448 3.24 -17.63 -25.80
N THR A 449 4.56 -17.67 -25.94
CA THR A 449 5.36 -18.84 -25.57
C THR A 449 6.43 -18.42 -24.58
N LEU A 450 6.38 -19.00 -23.39
CA LEU A 450 7.34 -18.78 -22.32
C LEU A 450 8.39 -19.88 -22.30
N ASP A 451 9.62 -19.51 -21.97
CA ASP A 451 10.73 -20.45 -21.77
C ASP A 451 10.80 -20.84 -20.29
N VAL A 452 10.41 -22.06 -19.98
CA VAL A 452 10.44 -22.58 -18.60
C VAL A 452 11.71 -23.37 -18.30
N TYR A 453 12.70 -23.36 -19.22
CA TYR A 453 14.00 -23.98 -19.03
C TYR A 453 14.76 -23.51 -17.79
N PRO A 454 14.70 -22.23 -17.36
CA PRO A 454 15.36 -21.80 -16.12
C PRO A 454 14.92 -22.59 -14.87
N SER A 455 13.71 -23.17 -14.89
CA SER A 455 13.15 -24.04 -13.85
C SER A 455 13.28 -25.54 -14.15
N LYS A 456 14.12 -25.94 -15.12
CA LYS A 456 14.26 -27.33 -15.63
C LYS A 456 14.31 -28.38 -14.52
N GLU A 457 15.14 -28.21 -13.51
CA GLU A 457 15.34 -29.19 -12.44
C GLU A 457 14.05 -29.42 -11.65
N ARG A 458 13.23 -28.36 -11.48
CA ARG A 458 11.93 -28.45 -10.80
C ARG A 458 10.94 -29.24 -11.66
N TYR A 459 10.87 -28.95 -12.96
CA TYR A 459 9.95 -29.64 -13.86
C TYR A 459 10.30 -31.11 -14.10
N VAL A 460 11.58 -31.46 -14.18
CA VAL A 460 12.02 -32.86 -14.28
C VAL A 460 11.67 -33.61 -12.99
N ARG A 461 11.91 -33.00 -11.82
CA ARG A 461 11.54 -33.59 -10.53
C ARG A 461 10.03 -33.78 -10.38
N ALA A 462 9.24 -32.85 -10.92
CA ALA A 462 7.78 -32.91 -10.95
C ALA A 462 7.22 -33.84 -12.05
N LEU A 463 8.09 -34.50 -12.82
CA LEU A 463 7.73 -35.40 -13.93
C LEU A 463 6.88 -34.73 -15.03
N VAL A 464 7.03 -33.40 -15.22
CA VAL A 464 6.40 -32.67 -16.32
C VAL A 464 7.18 -32.90 -17.63
N TYR A 465 8.51 -32.85 -17.55
CA TYR A 465 9.43 -33.12 -18.66
C TYR A 465 10.42 -34.23 -18.32
N ASP A 466 10.86 -34.98 -19.33
CA ASP A 466 12.08 -35.77 -19.21
C ASP A 466 13.33 -34.85 -19.21
N PRO A 467 14.54 -35.35 -18.87
CA PRO A 467 15.75 -34.53 -18.89
C PRO A 467 16.14 -33.93 -20.26
N GLN A 468 15.54 -34.42 -21.34
CA GLN A 468 15.71 -33.96 -22.73
C GLN A 468 14.66 -32.91 -23.13
N GLY A 469 13.72 -32.58 -22.24
CA GLY A 469 12.67 -31.59 -22.49
C GLY A 469 11.44 -32.14 -23.22
N LYS A 470 11.30 -33.46 -23.36
CA LYS A 470 10.06 -34.05 -23.88
C LYS A 470 8.99 -34.03 -22.79
N LEU A 471 7.81 -33.55 -23.13
CA LEU A 471 6.66 -33.55 -22.24
C LEU A 471 6.26 -34.99 -21.93
N MET A 472 6.15 -35.30 -20.64
CA MET A 472 5.86 -36.66 -20.16
C MET A 472 4.38 -37.01 -20.32
N GLN A 473 3.49 -36.04 -20.10
CA GLN A 473 2.04 -36.17 -20.24
C GLN A 473 1.41 -34.79 -20.50
N PRO A 474 0.19 -34.70 -21.10
CA PRO A 474 -0.53 -33.45 -21.24
C PRO A 474 -0.60 -32.72 -19.89
N THR A 475 -0.06 -31.51 -19.85
CA THR A 475 0.06 -30.72 -18.62
C THR A 475 -0.39 -29.31 -18.93
N GLU A 476 -1.23 -28.77 -18.05
CA GLU A 476 -1.83 -27.44 -18.19
C GLU A 476 -1.43 -26.57 -16.99
N GLY A 477 -1.32 -25.26 -17.22
CA GLY A 477 -1.21 -24.27 -16.16
C GLY A 477 -2.57 -23.82 -15.67
N LYS A 478 -2.58 -22.88 -14.72
CA LYS A 478 -3.80 -22.24 -14.22
C LYS A 478 -3.69 -20.74 -14.36
N VAL A 479 -4.83 -20.09 -14.54
CA VAL A 479 -4.91 -18.63 -14.59
C VAL A 479 -5.74 -18.22 -13.38
N GLY A 480 -5.17 -17.34 -12.56
CA GLY A 480 -5.87 -16.79 -11.40
C GLY A 480 -6.94 -15.79 -11.80
N GLU A 481 -7.81 -15.49 -10.84
CA GLU A 481 -8.70 -14.32 -10.88
C GLU A 481 -7.86 -13.02 -10.89
N PHE A 482 -8.55 -11.88 -10.97
CA PHE A 482 -7.87 -10.60 -10.80
C PHE A 482 -7.22 -10.51 -9.42
N ILE A 483 -5.89 -10.37 -9.43
CA ILE A 483 -5.16 -9.99 -8.21
C ILE A 483 -5.33 -8.49 -7.92
N SER A 484 -5.62 -7.70 -8.95
CA SER A 484 -5.97 -6.29 -8.88
C SER A 484 -6.82 -5.90 -10.09
N LEU A 485 -7.82 -5.06 -9.89
CA LEU A 485 -8.57 -4.37 -10.93
C LEU A 485 -8.69 -2.91 -10.50
N VAL A 486 -7.97 -2.02 -11.18
CA VAL A 486 -7.85 -0.60 -10.78
C VAL A 486 -8.28 0.33 -11.90
N PRO A 487 -8.92 1.46 -11.57
CA PRO A 487 -9.26 2.48 -12.56
C PRO A 487 -8.00 3.12 -13.14
N VAL A 488 -7.98 3.32 -14.45
CA VAL A 488 -6.92 4.03 -15.17
C VAL A 488 -7.53 4.89 -16.27
N ASP A 489 -7.13 6.15 -16.35
CA ASP A 489 -7.46 7.02 -17.47
C ASP A 489 -6.29 7.01 -18.46
N THR A 490 -6.36 6.13 -19.46
CA THR A 490 -5.27 5.99 -20.44
C THR A 490 -5.30 7.07 -21.53
N GLN A 491 -6.40 7.81 -21.65
CA GLN A 491 -6.59 8.82 -22.70
C GLN A 491 -6.52 10.25 -22.17
N GLY A 492 -6.60 10.45 -20.86
CA GLY A 492 -6.65 11.76 -20.23
C GLY A 492 -7.97 12.49 -20.47
N ASP A 493 -9.04 11.74 -20.79
CA ASP A 493 -10.37 12.28 -21.11
C ASP A 493 -11.33 12.28 -19.91
N GLY A 494 -10.89 11.79 -18.76
CA GLY A 494 -11.71 11.66 -17.55
C GLY A 494 -12.63 10.43 -17.54
N ILE A 495 -12.65 9.63 -18.61
CA ILE A 495 -13.38 8.36 -18.68
C ILE A 495 -12.42 7.22 -18.39
N TYR A 496 -12.62 6.56 -17.26
CA TYR A 496 -11.72 5.54 -16.75
C TYR A 496 -11.97 4.18 -17.41
N GLN A 497 -10.87 3.50 -17.72
CA GLN A 497 -10.83 2.08 -18.02
C GLN A 497 -10.46 1.30 -16.74
N LEU A 498 -10.66 -0.01 -16.77
CA LEU A 498 -10.21 -0.91 -15.70
C LEU A 498 -8.94 -1.64 -16.14
N LYS A 499 -7.85 -1.45 -15.39
CA LYS A 499 -6.62 -2.23 -15.52
C LYS A 499 -6.66 -3.44 -14.61
N GLY A 500 -6.84 -4.62 -15.19
CA GLY A 500 -6.86 -5.91 -14.52
C GLY A 500 -5.52 -6.63 -14.60
N THR A 501 -5.05 -7.19 -13.48
CA THR A 501 -3.82 -7.99 -13.40
C THR A 501 -4.17 -9.41 -12.98
N GLN A 502 -3.70 -10.42 -13.73
CA GLN A 502 -3.87 -11.85 -13.41
C GLN A 502 -2.50 -12.55 -13.37
N ILE A 503 -2.40 -13.61 -12.58
CA ILE A 503 -1.22 -14.48 -12.54
C ILE A 503 -1.50 -15.74 -13.35
N VAL A 504 -0.55 -16.09 -14.22
CA VAL A 504 -0.50 -17.39 -14.89
C VAL A 504 0.43 -18.29 -14.09
N ALA A 505 -0.15 -19.27 -13.41
CA ALA A 505 0.57 -20.28 -12.64
C ALA A 505 0.97 -21.47 -13.53
N GLY A 506 2.16 -22.00 -13.27
CA GLY A 506 2.69 -23.17 -13.95
C GLY A 506 2.07 -24.48 -13.47
N ALA A 507 2.64 -25.60 -13.94
CA ALA A 507 2.24 -26.94 -13.51
C ALA A 507 2.60 -27.23 -12.05
N ILE A 508 3.52 -26.45 -11.48
CA ILE A 508 3.95 -26.54 -10.08
C ILE A 508 3.24 -25.42 -9.31
N HIS A 509 2.44 -25.78 -8.30
CA HIS A 509 1.54 -24.86 -7.58
C HIS A 509 2.20 -23.62 -6.96
N THR A 510 3.53 -23.60 -6.81
CA THR A 510 4.29 -22.48 -6.24
C THR A 510 5.01 -21.64 -7.29
N GLU A 511 4.70 -21.83 -8.58
CA GLU A 511 5.37 -21.15 -9.69
C GLU A 511 4.41 -20.23 -10.45
N ASP A 512 4.72 -18.94 -10.46
CA ASP A 512 4.07 -17.93 -11.28
C ASP A 512 4.89 -17.80 -12.56
N LEU A 513 4.37 -18.25 -13.71
CA LEU A 513 5.06 -18.18 -15.00
C LEU A 513 5.08 -16.78 -15.59
N ALA A 514 3.95 -16.10 -15.49
CA ALA A 514 3.76 -14.77 -16.04
C ALA A 514 2.72 -13.99 -15.26
N THR A 515 2.85 -12.68 -15.34
CA THR A 515 1.79 -11.73 -15.03
C THR A 515 1.15 -11.28 -16.34
N VAL A 516 -0.17 -11.21 -16.39
CA VAL A 516 -0.92 -10.70 -17.54
C VAL A 516 -1.68 -9.46 -17.09
N GLU A 517 -1.41 -8.34 -17.75
CA GLU A 517 -2.15 -7.09 -17.57
C GLU A 517 -3.13 -6.89 -18.72
N SER A 518 -4.33 -6.43 -18.39
CA SER A 518 -5.42 -6.20 -19.33
C SER A 518 -6.08 -4.85 -19.05
N ILE A 519 -6.43 -4.11 -20.11
CA ILE A 519 -7.15 -2.84 -20.03
C ILE A 519 -8.54 -3.06 -20.63
N TRP A 520 -9.58 -2.69 -19.89
CA TRP A 520 -10.97 -2.89 -20.26
C TRP A 520 -11.75 -1.58 -20.25
N SER A 521 -12.47 -1.29 -21.32
CA SER A 521 -13.46 -0.20 -21.32
C SER A 521 -14.83 -0.75 -20.93
N VAL A 522 -15.66 0.07 -20.30
CA VAL A 522 -17.04 -0.32 -19.94
C VAL A 522 -18.00 0.28 -20.96
N ARG A 523 -18.72 -0.57 -21.69
CA ARG A 523 -19.70 -0.16 -22.72
C ARG A 523 -20.91 -1.07 -22.69
N ASN A 524 -22.10 -0.48 -22.78
CA ASN A 524 -23.38 -1.21 -22.84
C ASN A 524 -23.52 -2.28 -21.74
N GLY A 525 -23.07 -1.94 -20.54
CA GLY A 525 -23.07 -2.80 -19.36
C GLY A 525 -22.15 -4.02 -19.42
N ARG A 526 -21.08 -3.95 -20.21
CA ARG A 526 -20.08 -5.01 -20.37
C ARG A 526 -18.67 -4.44 -20.39
N MET A 527 -17.71 -5.29 -20.07
CA MET A 527 -16.29 -5.02 -20.30
C MET A 527 -15.89 -5.39 -21.73
N GLU A 528 -15.18 -4.48 -22.39
CA GLU A 528 -14.57 -4.68 -23.70
C GLU A 528 -13.05 -4.56 -23.59
N LEU A 529 -12.33 -5.61 -23.99
CA LEU A 529 -10.87 -5.65 -23.93
C LEU A 529 -10.26 -4.65 -24.91
N VAL A 530 -9.49 -3.70 -24.39
CA VAL A 530 -8.76 -2.68 -25.16
C VAL A 530 -7.33 -3.14 -25.45
N LYS A 531 -6.65 -3.68 -24.44
CA LYS A 531 -5.24 -4.07 -24.52
C LYS A 531 -4.94 -5.23 -23.59
N GLU A 532 -4.04 -6.12 -23.99
CA GLU A 532 -3.44 -7.14 -23.13
C GLU A 532 -1.91 -7.12 -23.26
N THR A 533 -1.20 -7.35 -22.16
CA THR A 533 0.27 -7.39 -22.09
C THR A 533 0.72 -8.55 -21.21
N PHE A 534 1.68 -9.34 -21.68
CA PHE A 534 2.23 -10.49 -20.97
C PHE A 534 3.65 -10.17 -20.50
N THR A 535 3.92 -10.40 -19.22
CA THR A 535 5.23 -10.20 -18.61
C THR A 535 5.67 -11.49 -17.96
N GLU A 536 6.72 -12.10 -18.49
CA GLU A 536 7.35 -13.29 -17.90
C GLU A 536 7.91 -12.97 -16.52
N ARG A 537 7.67 -13.85 -15.54
CA ARG A 537 8.28 -13.73 -14.21
C ARG A 537 9.53 -14.60 -14.19
N LYS A 538 10.69 -13.96 -14.04
CA LYS A 538 11.99 -14.62 -13.99
C LYS A 538 12.34 -15.12 -12.60
#